data_AF-A0A2V9GGM3-F1
#
_entry.id   AF-A0A2V9GGM3-F1
#
_cell.length_a   1.000
_cell.length_b   1.000
_cell.length_c   1.000
_cell.angle_alpha   90.00
_cell.angle_beta   90.00
_cell.angle_gamma   90.00
#
_symmetry.space_group_name_H-M   'P 1'
#
loop_
_entity.id
_entity.type
_entity.pdbx_description
1 polymer ?
#
loop_
_entity_poly.entity_id
_entity_poly.type
_entity_poly.pdbx_seq_one_letter_code
_entity_poly.pdbx_strand_id
1 'polypeptide(L)'
;MRKGITILLFGMLALSAPPSTNRLWGQTEKKDALPDPAVKVGYTAPDFTLMDTHRNQVSLHDFRGKKSVALAFYIFAFTGG
;
A
#
# COMPACT_ATOMS: atom_id res chain seq x y z
N MET A 1 -32.70 -17.30 -63.54
CA MET A 1 -32.10 -16.45 -64.59
C MET A 1 -31.69 -15.13 -63.93
N ARG A 2 -30.56 -15.04 -63.20
CA ARG A 2 -29.24 -14.55 -63.66
C ARG A 2 -29.31 -13.32 -64.59
N LYS A 3 -28.94 -12.16 -64.05
CA LYS A 3 -28.44 -10.88 -64.63
C LYS A 3 -28.85 -9.77 -63.63
N GLY A 4 -28.00 -9.17 -62.80
CA GLY A 4 -26.64 -8.70 -63.03
C GLY A 4 -26.69 -7.27 -63.55
N ILE A 5 -26.90 -6.27 -62.67
CA ILE A 5 -26.62 -4.85 -62.94
C ILE A 5 -25.89 -4.30 -61.70
N THR A 6 -24.60 -4.12 -61.92
CA THR A 6 -23.65 -3.37 -61.10
C THR A 6 -23.86 -1.89 -61.39
N ILE A 7 -24.13 -1.09 -60.36
CA ILE A 7 -23.84 0.35 -60.40
C ILE A 7 -22.85 0.62 -59.28
N LEU A 8 -21.62 0.83 -59.75
CA LEU A 8 -20.47 1.34 -59.03
C LEU A 8 -20.60 2.87 -59.08
N LEU A 9 -20.36 3.59 -57.97
CA LEU A 9 -19.48 4.78 -57.91
C LEU A 9 -19.71 5.61 -56.62
N PHE A 10 -18.58 5.78 -55.93
CA PHE A 10 -18.18 6.94 -55.14
C PHE A 10 -18.79 7.22 -53.75
N GLY A 11 -17.99 6.87 -52.74
CA GLY A 11 -17.54 7.88 -51.79
C GLY A 11 -18.31 7.97 -50.48
N MET A 12 -17.85 7.24 -49.46
CA MET A 12 -17.45 7.88 -48.20
C MET A 12 -16.74 6.88 -47.29
N LEU A 13 -15.42 7.05 -47.24
CA LEU A 13 -14.58 6.69 -46.12
C LEU A 13 -15.08 7.45 -44.89
N ALA A 14 -15.74 6.76 -43.95
CA ALA A 14 -15.94 7.24 -42.60
C ALA A 14 -15.69 6.09 -41.63
N LEU A 15 -14.42 6.00 -41.25
CA LEU A 15 -13.89 5.21 -40.16
C LEU A 15 -14.58 5.64 -38.85
N SER A 16 -15.49 4.83 -38.32
CA SER A 16 -15.93 4.94 -36.93
C SER A 16 -16.17 3.56 -36.34
N ALA A 17 -15.08 2.83 -36.09
CA ALA A 17 -15.07 1.89 -34.99
C ALA A 17 -15.29 2.73 -33.72
N PRO A 18 -16.37 2.55 -32.93
CA PRO A 18 -16.30 3.01 -31.57
C PRO A 18 -15.11 2.27 -30.93
N PRO A 19 -14.15 3.01 -30.37
CA PRO A 19 -13.03 2.38 -29.70
C PRO A 19 -13.66 1.45 -28.68
N SER A 20 -13.12 0.23 -28.58
CA SER A 20 -13.08 -0.47 -27.32
C SER A 20 -12.69 0.59 -26.29
N THR A 21 -13.68 1.19 -25.63
CA THR A 21 -13.44 2.13 -24.56
C THR A 21 -12.85 1.23 -23.52
N ASN A 22 -11.51 1.28 -23.50
CA ASN A 22 -10.65 0.81 -22.46
C ASN A 22 -11.45 0.79 -21.17
N ARG A 23 -11.23 -0.25 -20.38
CA ARG A 23 -11.33 -0.13 -18.93
C ARG A 23 -10.62 1.16 -18.54
N LEU A 24 -11.37 2.26 -18.55
CA LEU A 24 -10.88 3.59 -18.29
C LEU A 24 -10.95 3.67 -16.79
N TRP A 25 -9.76 3.55 -16.18
CA TRP A 25 -9.33 4.25 -14.98
C TRP A 25 -10.39 4.39 -13.87
N GLY A 26 -10.27 3.79 -12.69
CA GLY A 26 -9.10 3.22 -12.04
C GLY A 26 -9.46 1.90 -11.39
N GLN A 27 -8.42 1.09 -11.25
CA GLN A 27 -8.40 -0.01 -10.32
C GLN A 27 -9.11 0.42 -9.04
N THR A 28 -10.01 -0.44 -8.53
CA THR A 28 -10.35 -0.44 -7.11
C THR A 28 -9.03 -0.26 -6.39
N GLU A 29 -8.82 0.92 -5.82
CA GLU A 29 -7.73 1.14 -4.90
C GLU A 29 -7.97 0.06 -3.87
N LYS A 30 -7.18 -1.03 -3.95
CA LYS A 30 -6.89 -1.80 -2.76
C LYS A 30 -6.29 -0.73 -1.89
N LYS A 31 -7.15 -0.15 -1.05
CA LYS A 31 -6.79 0.70 0.07
C LYS A 31 -5.63 -0.06 0.67
N ASP A 32 -4.42 0.41 0.41
CA ASP A 32 -3.20 -0.22 0.88
C ASP A 32 -3.36 -0.14 2.39
N ALA A 33 -3.94 -1.20 2.93
CA ALA A 33 -4.28 -1.28 4.32
C ALA A 33 -2.93 -1.22 4.98
N LEU A 34 -2.66 -0.08 5.62
CA LEU A 34 -1.53 0.08 6.51
C LEU A 34 -1.40 -1.25 7.26
N PRO A 35 -0.24 -1.93 7.19
CA PRO A 35 -0.11 -3.25 7.78
C PRO A 35 -0.62 -3.16 9.21
N ASP A 36 -1.50 -4.10 9.59
CA ASP A 36 -2.03 -4.14 10.94
C ASP A 36 -0.84 -4.01 11.89
N PRO A 37 -0.89 -3.07 12.86
CA PRO A 37 0.23 -2.86 13.74
C PRO A 37 0.54 -4.20 14.40
N ALA A 38 1.76 -4.69 14.21
CA ALA A 38 2.17 -6.04 14.60
C ALA A 38 2.11 -6.30 16.12
N VAL A 39 1.69 -5.30 16.91
CA VAL A 39 1.60 -5.32 18.37
C VAL A 39 0.14 -5.26 18.78
N LYS A 40 -0.28 -6.22 19.62
CA LYS A 40 -1.65 -6.32 20.12
C LYS A 40 -1.69 -6.23 21.64
N VAL A 41 -2.69 -5.52 22.18
CA VAL A 41 -2.89 -5.41 23.63
C VAL A 41 -3.18 -6.78 24.25
N GLY A 42 -2.60 -7.02 25.43
CA GLY A 42 -2.71 -8.29 26.15
C GLY A 42 -1.72 -9.36 25.70
N TYR A 43 -1.05 -9.16 24.56
CA TYR A 43 0.03 -10.05 24.10
C TYR A 43 1.35 -9.61 24.71
N THR A 44 2.29 -10.55 24.83
CA THR A 44 3.65 -10.24 25.28
C THR A 44 4.29 -9.25 24.31
N ALA A 45 4.85 -8.15 24.85
CA ALA A 45 5.59 -7.18 24.06
C ALA A 45 6.78 -7.85 23.34
N PRO A 46 6.99 -7.59 22.04
CA PRO A 46 8.13 -8.10 21.29
C PRO A 46 9.43 -7.73 21.98
N ASP A 47 10.34 -8.68 22.08
CA ASP A 47 11.63 -8.45 22.73
C ASP A 47 12.62 -7.79 21.77
N PHE A 48 13.46 -6.93 22.32
CA PHE A 48 14.54 -6.27 21.58
C PHE A 48 15.65 -5.86 22.54
N THR A 49 16.84 -5.69 21.98
CA THR A 49 18.03 -5.19 22.69
C THR A 49 18.56 -3.97 21.95
N LEU A 50 18.78 -2.87 22.68
CA LEU A 50 19.32 -1.63 22.15
C LEU A 50 20.52 -1.17 22.98
N MET A 51 21.29 -0.24 22.43
CA MET A 51 22.31 0.48 23.19
C MET A 51 21.67 1.68 23.90
N ASP A 52 22.01 1.88 25.17
CA ASP A 52 21.69 3.12 25.89
C ASP A 52 22.68 4.26 25.56
N THR A 53 22.48 5.42 26.19
CA THR A 53 23.36 6.60 26.03
C THR A 53 24.79 6.40 26.52
N HIS A 54 25.04 5.37 27.34
CA HIS A 54 26.37 5.00 27.85
C HIS A 54 26.98 3.82 27.08
N ARG A 55 26.32 3.36 26.01
CA ARG A 55 26.70 2.18 25.19
C ARG A 55 26.59 0.85 25.93
N ASN A 56 25.76 0.76 26.96
CA ASN A 56 25.39 -0.52 27.55
C ASN A 56 24.32 -1.20 26.69
N GLN A 57 24.37 -2.52 26.57
CA GLN A 57 23.24 -3.27 26.02
C GLN A 57 22.10 -3.30 27.04
N VAL A 58 20.90 -2.97 26.59
CA VAL A 58 19.68 -3.01 27.41
C VAL A 58 18.62 -3.80 26.65
N SER A 59 18.08 -4.84 27.28
CA SER A 59 17.02 -5.66 26.71
C SER A 59 15.68 -5.39 27.37
N LEU A 60 14.58 -5.44 26.60
CA LEU A 60 13.25 -5.22 27.15
C LEU A 60 12.87 -6.29 28.17
N HIS A 61 13.26 -7.55 27.94
CA HIS A 61 12.96 -8.66 28.87
C HIS A 61 13.54 -8.47 30.27
N ASP A 62 14.62 -7.70 30.45
CA ASP A 62 15.25 -7.47 31.75
C ASP A 62 14.30 -6.79 32.75
N PHE A 63 13.28 -6.09 32.26
CA PHE A 63 12.29 -5.36 33.04
C PHE A 63 11.00 -6.15 33.32
N ARG A 64 10.78 -7.28 32.64
CA ARG A 64 9.55 -8.08 32.82
C ARG A 64 9.40 -8.53 34.28
N GLY A 65 8.21 -8.32 34.83
CA GLY A 65 7.87 -8.69 36.21
C GLY A 65 8.52 -7.84 37.30
N LYS A 66 9.38 -6.87 36.94
CA LYS A 66 10.09 -6.01 37.92
C LYS A 66 9.49 -4.62 38.02
N LYS A 67 9.02 -4.04 36.91
CA LYS A 67 8.41 -2.70 36.86
C LYS A 67 7.51 -2.53 35.64
N SER A 68 6.57 -1.59 35.73
CA SER A 68 5.84 -1.09 34.57
C SER A 68 6.77 -0.25 33.69
N VAL A 69 6.64 -0.39 32.37
CA VAL A 69 7.51 0.28 31.38
C VAL A 69 6.65 1.03 30.37
N ALA A 70 7.00 2.28 30.09
CA ALA A 70 6.49 3.04 28.96
C ALA A 70 7.57 3.10 27.88
N LEU A 71 7.19 2.84 26.63
CA LEU A 71 8.08 2.86 25.46
C LEU A 71 7.56 3.85 24.43
N ALA A 72 8.44 4.72 23.94
CA ALA A 72 8.13 5.67 22.89
C ALA A 72 9.23 5.65 21.83
N PHE A 73 8.83 5.70 20.56
CA PHE A 73 9.72 5.92 19.42
C PHE A 73 9.51 7.34 18.90
N TYR A 74 10.60 8.08 18.72
CA TYR A 74 10.59 9.42 18.15
C TYR A 74 11.58 9.46 16.99
N ILE A 75 11.33 10.34 16.02
CA ILE A 75 12.04 10.30 14.74
C ILE A 75 13.47 10.86 14.87
N PHE A 76 13.61 12.02 15.51
CA PHE A 76 14.89 12.70 15.66
C PHE A 76 15.08 13.26 17.06
N ALA A 77 16.33 13.35 17.49
CA ALA A 77 16.68 14.06 18.73
C ALA A 77 16.41 15.57 18.58
N PHE A 78 16.04 16.23 19.68
CA PHE A 78 15.83 17.68 19.75
C PHE A 78 14.68 18.23 18.89
N THR A 79 13.64 17.42 18.61
CA THR A 79 12.41 17.89 17.95
C THR A 79 11.25 18.00 18.93
N GLY A 80 10.23 18.80 18.59
CA GLY A 80 8.92 18.70 19.24
C GLY A 80 8.32 17.34 18.91
N GLY A 81 7.99 16.58 19.95
CA GLY A 81 7.29 15.29 19.84
C GLY A 81 5.80 15.44 19.62
#